data_AF-A0A416HMJ3-F1
#
_entry.id   AF-A0A416HMJ3-F1
#
_cell.length_a   1.000
_cell.length_b   1.000
_cell.length_c   1.000
_cell.angle_alpha   90.00
_cell.angle_beta   90.00
_cell.angle_gamma   90.00
#
_symmetry.space_group_name_H-M   'P 1'
#
loop_
_entity.id
_entity.type
_entity.pdbx_description
1 polymer ?
#
loop_
_entity_poly.entity_id
_entity_poly.type
_entity_poly.pdbx_seq_one_letter_code
_entity_poly.pdbx_strand_id
1 'polypeptide(L)'
;MENIQAVISQQAGKITCNFEQVEAALNERMHEFDGAVFTEESKALAKKIVAGLRSEQKKFAENLKEEKKKYMAPWDSFEARAKVLIAKYDEPVNSINGQVKEMEEKRINEKRKQISQIYLEVTGGTDVDNYISFERIYNPKWENATYKERDIRKDIVSAAAAVNQAVTTIRMMNSESEDKAIEVYKNNLDLAEAITYINQFEQQKRDIIAREEEMHRKEEEARVRREEREKLEAEQKARAAVEEERRRAEEALEAERRRAEEERIAAVEQAKTVAAQEVIDGLIPDQDEEANLYEYRVSLSEDGKRKFEMYMDSVGIEWEMI
;
A
#
# COMPACT_ATOMS: atom_id res chain seq x y z
N MET A 1 12.04 -52.77 52.20
CA MET A 1 10.90 -53.32 51.43
C MET A 1 11.25 -54.75 51.08
N GLU A 2 10.47 -55.72 51.55
CA GLU A 2 10.60 -57.11 51.12
C GLU A 2 10.09 -57.22 49.68
N ASN A 3 10.92 -57.78 48.81
CA ASN A 3 10.63 -57.88 47.38
C ASN A 3 9.79 -59.16 47.15
N ILE A 4 8.52 -59.01 46.77
CA ILE A 4 7.64 -60.17 46.51
C ILE A 4 8.03 -60.77 45.16
N GLN A 5 8.69 -61.92 45.17
CA GLN A 5 9.07 -62.63 43.95
C GLN A 5 8.15 -63.84 43.72
N ALA A 6 7.41 -63.85 42.61
CA ALA A 6 6.65 -65.01 42.18
C ALA A 6 7.59 -66.04 41.55
N VAL A 7 7.67 -67.25 42.12
CA VAL A 7 8.39 -68.39 41.54
C VAL A 7 7.38 -69.28 40.83
N ILE A 8 7.45 -69.34 39.50
CA ILE A 8 6.58 -70.17 38.67
C ILE A 8 7.36 -71.43 38.27
N SER A 9 6.87 -72.60 38.67
CA SER A 9 7.41 -73.90 38.24
C SER A 9 6.41 -74.59 37.33
N GLN A 10 6.91 -75.13 36.21
CA GLN A 10 6.11 -75.88 35.24
C GLN A 10 6.79 -77.21 34.94
N GLN A 11 6.03 -78.30 34.91
CA GLN A 11 6.49 -79.58 34.37
C GLN A 11 5.95 -79.75 32.94
N ALA A 12 6.81 -80.15 32.00
CA ALA A 12 6.45 -80.32 30.59
C ALA A 12 5.37 -81.40 30.44
N GLY A 13 4.19 -81.04 29.91
CA GLY A 13 3.16 -82.02 29.62
C GLY A 13 3.50 -82.77 28.33
N LYS A 14 3.73 -84.08 28.43
CA LYS A 14 4.00 -84.95 27.28
C LYS A 14 2.67 -85.30 26.62
N ILE A 15 2.42 -84.79 25.41
CA ILE A 15 1.30 -85.21 24.57
C ILE A 15 1.80 -86.36 23.70
N THR A 16 1.22 -87.56 23.88
CA THR A 16 1.50 -88.74 23.06
C THR A 16 0.29 -89.07 22.20
N CYS A 17 0.52 -89.31 20.90
CA CYS A 17 -0.49 -89.81 19.99
C CYS A 17 0.06 -91.07 19.30
N ASN A 18 -0.82 -91.99 18.92
CA ASN A 18 -0.47 -93.20 18.18
C ASN A 18 -0.28 -92.91 16.68
N PHE A 19 0.55 -91.91 16.37
CA PHE A 19 0.76 -91.43 15.00
C PHE A 19 1.12 -92.54 14.02
N GLU A 20 2.02 -93.45 14.40
CA GLU A 20 2.43 -94.58 13.54
C GLU A 20 1.26 -95.51 13.18
N GLN A 21 0.35 -95.77 14.13
CA GLN A 21 -0.83 -96.61 13.90
C GLN A 21 -1.88 -95.89 13.04
N VAL A 22 -2.08 -94.59 13.29
CA VAL A 22 -3.04 -93.76 12.53
C VAL A 22 -2.54 -93.55 11.10
N GLU A 23 -1.24 -93.34 10.91
CA GLU A 23 -0.60 -93.19 9.61
C GLU A 23 -0.67 -94.50 8.81
N ALA A 24 -0.38 -95.64 9.42
CA ALA A 24 -0.53 -96.95 8.77
C ALA A 24 -1.98 -97.21 8.31
N ALA A 25 -2.96 -96.96 9.17
CA ALA A 25 -4.37 -97.15 8.85
C ALA A 25 -4.87 -96.16 7.78
N LEU A 26 -4.39 -94.92 7.79
CA LEU A 26 -4.69 -93.94 6.74
C LEU A 26 -4.07 -94.36 5.40
N ASN A 27 -2.81 -94.79 5.39
CA ASN A 27 -2.13 -95.21 4.16
C ASN A 27 -2.79 -96.44 3.54
N GLU A 28 -3.18 -97.43 4.35
CA GLU A 28 -3.93 -98.61 3.87
C GLU A 28 -5.28 -98.22 3.25
N ARG A 29 -6.04 -97.34 3.93
CA ARG A 29 -7.34 -96.84 3.44
C ARG A 29 -7.22 -95.94 2.22
N MET A 30 -6.10 -95.22 2.04
CA MET A 30 -5.86 -94.39 0.86
C MET A 30 -5.41 -95.22 -0.34
N HIS A 31 -4.65 -96.29 -0.10
CA HIS A 31 -4.22 -97.23 -1.15
C HIS A 31 -5.40 -98.00 -1.78
N GLU A 32 -6.54 -98.11 -1.10
CA GLU A 32 -7.80 -98.61 -1.69
C GLU A 32 -8.30 -97.75 -2.87
N PHE A 33 -7.82 -96.50 -2.99
CA PHE A 33 -8.18 -95.58 -4.07
C PHE A 33 -7.07 -95.42 -5.11
N ASP A 34 -5.90 -96.03 -4.91
CA ASP A 34 -4.80 -95.98 -5.88
C ASP A 34 -5.17 -96.78 -7.14
N GLY A 35 -5.28 -96.09 -8.27
CA GLY A 35 -5.69 -96.66 -9.56
C GLY A 35 -7.21 -96.72 -9.78
N ALA A 36 -8.03 -96.19 -8.88
CA ALA A 36 -9.49 -96.13 -9.06
C ALA A 36 -9.89 -95.12 -10.16
N VAL A 37 -10.59 -95.59 -11.20
CA VAL A 37 -11.15 -94.74 -12.28
C VAL A 37 -12.67 -94.67 -12.13
N PHE A 38 -13.19 -93.51 -11.72
CA PHE A 38 -14.62 -93.29 -11.55
C PHE A 38 -15.28 -92.86 -12.88
N THR A 39 -16.31 -93.59 -13.31
CA THR A 39 -17.15 -93.30 -14.49
C THR A 39 -18.42 -92.53 -14.12
N GLU A 40 -19.18 -92.00 -15.10
CA GLU A 40 -20.41 -91.21 -14.85
C GLU A 40 -21.47 -91.96 -14.03
N GLU A 41 -21.60 -93.28 -14.20
CA GLU A 41 -22.53 -94.11 -13.41
C GLU A 41 -22.07 -94.27 -11.93
N SER A 42 -20.75 -94.18 -11.67
CA SER A 42 -20.16 -94.31 -10.33
C SER A 42 -20.00 -92.98 -9.56
N LYS A 43 -20.36 -91.85 -10.19
CA LYS A 43 -20.19 -90.49 -9.67
C LYS A 43 -20.89 -90.25 -8.32
N ALA A 44 -22.05 -90.85 -8.11
CA ALA A 44 -22.78 -90.77 -6.85
C ALA A 44 -22.03 -91.49 -5.70
N LEU A 45 -21.39 -92.62 -6.00
CA LEU A 45 -20.58 -93.38 -5.05
C LEU A 45 -19.29 -92.62 -4.70
N ALA A 46 -18.61 -92.06 -5.71
CA ALA A 46 -17.41 -91.23 -5.53
C ALA A 46 -17.68 -90.03 -4.59
N LYS A 47 -18.80 -89.33 -4.79
CA LYS A 47 -19.21 -88.22 -3.90
C LYS A 47 -19.44 -88.66 -2.46
N LYS A 48 -20.01 -89.85 -2.23
CA LYS A 48 -20.22 -90.41 -0.88
C LYS A 48 -18.88 -90.76 -0.21
N ILE A 49 -17.95 -91.37 -0.94
CA ILE A 49 -16.61 -91.71 -0.45
C ILE A 49 -15.86 -90.43 -0.04
N VAL A 50 -15.84 -89.40 -0.90
CA VAL A 50 -15.20 -88.11 -0.58
C VAL A 50 -15.83 -87.45 0.64
N ALA A 51 -17.16 -87.50 0.77
CA ALA A 51 -17.84 -86.97 1.95
C ALA A 51 -17.45 -87.74 3.24
N GLY A 52 -17.29 -89.06 3.15
CA GLY A 52 -16.78 -89.90 4.25
C GLY A 52 -15.36 -89.52 4.67
N LEU A 53 -14.44 -89.42 3.71
CA LEU A 53 -13.04 -89.03 3.95
C LEU A 53 -12.95 -87.62 4.56
N ARG A 54 -13.74 -86.66 4.06
CA ARG A 54 -13.80 -85.31 4.64
C ARG A 54 -14.37 -85.30 6.07
N SER A 55 -15.32 -86.19 6.37
CA SER A 55 -15.85 -86.33 7.74
C SER A 55 -14.81 -86.90 8.69
N GLU A 56 -14.06 -87.92 8.27
CA GLU A 56 -12.96 -88.51 9.05
C GLU A 56 -11.82 -87.52 9.30
N GLN A 57 -11.40 -86.78 8.25
CA GLN A 57 -10.44 -85.68 8.37
C GLN A 57 -10.91 -84.62 9.38
N LYS A 58 -12.18 -84.25 9.30
CA LYS A 58 -12.78 -83.26 10.21
C LYS A 58 -12.77 -83.75 11.66
N LYS A 59 -13.13 -85.01 11.92
CA LYS A 59 -13.12 -85.60 13.27
C LYS A 59 -11.72 -85.62 13.89
N PHE A 60 -10.69 -85.97 13.11
CA PHE A 60 -9.30 -85.94 13.59
C PHE A 60 -8.86 -84.51 13.92
N ALA A 61 -9.20 -83.55 13.05
CA ALA A 61 -8.91 -82.13 13.29
C ALA A 61 -9.67 -81.56 14.52
N GLU A 62 -10.91 -81.99 14.76
CA GLU A 62 -11.69 -81.63 15.94
C GLU A 62 -11.09 -82.23 17.22
N ASN A 63 -10.69 -83.50 17.21
CA ASN A 63 -10.01 -84.14 18.34
C ASN A 63 -8.71 -83.41 18.70
N LEU A 64 -7.90 -83.04 17.71
CA LEU A 64 -6.69 -82.24 17.93
C LEU A 64 -6.99 -80.89 18.59
N LYS A 65 -8.06 -80.20 18.17
CA LYS A 65 -8.49 -78.93 18.75
C LYS A 65 -8.98 -79.09 20.19
N GLU A 66 -9.76 -80.13 20.46
CA GLU A 66 -10.26 -80.42 21.81
C GLU A 66 -9.13 -80.76 22.78
N GLU A 67 -8.19 -81.62 22.37
CA GLU A 67 -7.04 -81.98 23.19
C GLU A 67 -6.10 -80.77 23.41
N LYS A 68 -5.90 -79.91 22.40
CA LYS A 68 -5.21 -78.62 22.59
C LYS A 68 -5.89 -77.74 23.64
N LYS A 69 -7.23 -77.67 23.61
CA LYS A 69 -8.01 -76.90 24.60
C LYS A 69 -7.87 -77.49 25.99
N LYS A 70 -7.91 -78.82 26.14
CA LYS A 70 -7.69 -79.50 27.43
C LYS A 70 -6.27 -79.27 27.96
N TYR A 71 -5.26 -79.31 27.09
CA TYR A 71 -3.87 -79.03 27.45
C TYR A 71 -3.64 -77.57 27.86
N MET A 72 -4.30 -76.61 27.20
CA MET A 72 -4.22 -75.19 27.54
C MET A 72 -5.07 -74.81 28.75
N ALA A 73 -6.13 -75.54 29.09
CA ALA A 73 -7.03 -75.18 30.19
C ALA A 73 -6.34 -74.99 31.58
N PRO A 74 -5.35 -75.82 31.98
CA PRO A 74 -4.56 -75.57 33.18
C PRO A 74 -3.74 -74.27 33.11
N TRP A 75 -3.18 -73.97 31.94
CA TRP A 75 -2.46 -72.73 31.69
C TRP A 75 -3.40 -71.53 31.76
N ASP A 76 -4.53 -71.56 31.05
CA ASP A 76 -5.52 -70.48 31.03
C ASP A 76 -6.03 -70.17 32.46
N SER A 77 -6.25 -71.21 33.26
CA SER A 77 -6.67 -71.09 34.66
C SER A 77 -5.57 -70.48 35.54
N PHE A 78 -4.32 -70.87 35.33
CA PHE A 78 -3.16 -70.30 36.00
C PHE A 78 -2.95 -68.83 35.61
N GLU A 79 -2.98 -68.53 34.31
CA GLU A 79 -2.85 -67.18 33.76
C GLU A 79 -3.95 -66.26 34.29
N ALA A 80 -5.20 -66.75 34.38
CA ALA A 80 -6.29 -65.99 34.99
C ALA A 80 -5.99 -65.61 36.45
N ARG A 81 -5.49 -66.56 37.25
CA ARG A 81 -5.09 -66.28 38.64
C ARG A 81 -3.89 -65.33 38.72
N ALA A 82 -2.91 -65.47 37.84
CA ALA A 82 -1.77 -64.57 37.75
C ALA A 82 -2.20 -63.14 37.38
N LYS A 83 -3.12 -62.99 36.42
CA LYS A 83 -3.71 -61.70 36.04
C LYS A 83 -4.45 -61.02 37.19
N VAL A 84 -5.18 -61.78 38.01
CA VAL A 84 -5.81 -61.24 39.24
C VAL A 84 -4.76 -60.72 40.22
N LEU A 85 -3.61 -61.40 40.37
CA LEU A 85 -2.51 -60.94 41.21
C LEU A 85 -1.82 -59.69 40.63
N ILE A 86 -1.64 -59.63 39.32
CA ILE A 86 -1.10 -58.44 38.64
C ILE A 86 -2.05 -57.24 38.83
N ALA A 87 -3.35 -57.44 38.68
CA ALA A 87 -4.34 -56.37 38.83
C ALA A 87 -4.39 -55.77 40.24
N LYS A 88 -3.94 -56.49 41.27
CA LYS A 88 -3.83 -55.94 42.64
C LYS A 88 -2.81 -54.81 42.75
N TYR A 89 -1.86 -54.68 41.82
CA TYR A 89 -0.92 -53.57 41.79
C TYR A 89 -1.53 -52.30 41.19
N ASP A 90 -2.57 -52.42 40.36
CA ASP A 90 -3.13 -51.29 39.62
C ASP A 90 -3.73 -50.24 40.55
N GLU A 91 -4.50 -50.66 41.56
CA GLU A 91 -5.14 -49.75 42.53
C GLU A 91 -4.13 -48.87 43.30
N PRO A 92 -3.11 -49.43 43.99
CA PRO A 92 -2.13 -48.62 44.70
C PRO A 92 -1.26 -47.80 43.75
N VAL A 93 -0.89 -48.32 42.57
CA VAL A 93 -0.13 -47.56 41.56
C VAL A 93 -0.94 -46.35 41.09
N ASN A 94 -2.22 -46.53 40.77
CA ASN A 94 -3.10 -45.45 40.33
C ASN A 94 -3.35 -44.44 41.45
N SER A 95 -3.52 -44.90 42.70
CA SER A 95 -3.65 -44.02 43.86
C SER A 95 -2.41 -43.16 44.07
N ILE A 96 -1.22 -43.76 44.04
CA ILE A 96 0.06 -43.04 44.19
C ILE A 96 0.24 -42.05 43.04
N ASN A 97 0.00 -42.48 41.80
CA ASN A 97 0.09 -41.60 40.64
C ASN A 97 -0.90 -40.43 40.72
N GLY A 98 -2.12 -40.67 41.22
CA GLY A 98 -3.10 -39.63 41.47
C GLY A 98 -2.61 -38.61 42.50
N GLN A 99 -2.13 -39.08 43.65
CA GLN A 99 -1.58 -38.22 44.71
C GLN A 99 -0.39 -37.39 44.21
N VAL A 100 0.54 -37.99 43.45
CA VAL A 100 1.69 -37.28 42.87
C VAL A 100 1.24 -36.20 41.88
N LYS A 101 0.24 -36.48 41.04
CA LYS A 101 -0.34 -35.49 40.11
C LYS A 101 -1.00 -34.34 40.87
N GLU A 102 -1.84 -34.64 41.86
CA GLU A 102 -2.50 -33.60 42.67
C GLU A 102 -1.47 -32.74 43.44
N MET A 103 -0.41 -33.34 43.96
CA MET A 103 0.69 -32.60 44.60
C MET A 103 1.39 -31.67 43.61
N GLU A 104 1.66 -32.14 42.40
CA GLU A 104 2.30 -31.34 41.36
C GLU A 104 1.38 -30.21 40.86
N GLU A 105 0.09 -30.46 40.69
CA GLU A 105 -0.90 -29.44 40.33
C GLU A 105 -1.04 -28.38 41.45
N LYS A 106 -1.10 -28.81 42.72
CA LYS A 106 -1.09 -27.88 43.87
C LYS A 106 0.18 -27.04 43.88
N ARG A 107 1.35 -27.67 43.69
CA ARG A 107 2.65 -26.97 43.60
C ARG A 107 2.66 -25.93 42.48
N ILE A 108 2.19 -26.29 41.29
CA ILE A 108 2.11 -25.37 40.14
C ILE A 108 1.15 -24.22 40.43
N ASN A 109 -0.03 -24.50 40.99
CA ASN A 109 -1.01 -23.46 41.30
C ASN A 109 -0.53 -22.49 42.40
N GLU A 110 0.09 -23.01 43.46
CA GLU A 110 0.75 -22.20 44.48
C GLU A 110 1.86 -21.35 43.88
N LYS A 111 2.69 -21.94 43.01
CA LYS A 111 3.75 -21.21 42.30
C LYS A 111 3.18 -20.12 41.41
N ARG A 112 2.08 -20.35 40.69
CA ARG A 112 1.37 -19.32 39.90
C ARG A 112 0.90 -18.17 40.78
N LYS A 113 0.28 -18.46 41.93
CA LYS A 113 -0.12 -17.43 42.90
C LYS A 113 1.07 -16.62 43.40
N GLN A 114 2.19 -17.29 43.72
CA GLN A 114 3.43 -16.62 44.10
C GLN A 114 3.96 -15.71 42.98
N ILE A 115 3.97 -16.20 41.73
CA ILE A 115 4.41 -15.42 40.56
C ILE A 115 3.52 -14.18 40.37
N SER A 116 2.19 -14.31 40.47
CA SER A 116 1.26 -13.18 40.40
C SER A 116 1.47 -12.18 41.54
N GLN A 117 1.78 -12.66 42.75
CA GLN A 117 2.09 -11.79 43.87
C GLN A 117 3.41 -11.03 43.66
N ILE A 118 4.46 -11.71 43.20
CA ILE A 118 5.75 -11.07 42.87
C ILE A 118 5.57 -10.03 41.78
N TYR A 119 4.73 -10.31 40.78
CA TYR A 119 4.39 -9.33 39.75
C TYR A 119 3.79 -8.07 40.36
N LEU A 120 2.73 -8.20 41.16
CA LEU A 120 2.08 -7.07 41.83
C LEU A 120 3.03 -6.33 42.78
N GLU A 121 3.94 -7.02 43.46
CA GLU A 121 4.95 -6.37 44.31
C GLU A 121 5.98 -5.55 43.50
N VAL A 122 6.31 -5.99 42.29
CA VAL A 122 7.32 -5.35 41.44
C VAL A 122 6.73 -4.21 40.61
N THR A 123 5.53 -4.39 40.06
CA THR A 123 4.88 -3.40 39.17
C THR A 123 3.87 -2.54 39.91
N GLY A 124 3.24 -3.06 40.96
CA GLY A 124 2.17 -2.38 41.67
C GLY A 124 2.61 -1.04 42.26
N GLY A 125 1.83 0.00 41.96
CA GLY A 125 2.11 1.37 42.41
C GLY A 125 3.18 2.10 41.61
N THR A 126 3.67 1.51 40.51
CA THR A 126 4.55 2.19 39.55
C THR A 126 3.80 2.57 38.29
N ASP A 127 4.25 3.60 37.57
CA ASP A 127 3.66 3.99 36.29
C ASP A 127 3.70 2.86 35.24
N VAL A 128 4.64 1.91 35.41
CA VAL A 128 4.82 0.75 34.54
C VAL A 128 3.59 -0.15 34.50
N ASP A 129 2.84 -0.23 35.61
CA ASP A 129 1.67 -1.09 35.77
C ASP A 129 0.58 -0.79 34.74
N ASN A 130 0.55 0.44 34.22
CA ASN A 130 -0.37 0.83 33.16
C ASN A 130 0.05 0.32 31.77
N TYR A 131 1.31 -0.08 31.59
CA TYR A 131 1.92 -0.42 30.30
C TYR A 131 2.29 -1.89 30.15
N ILE A 132 2.44 -2.61 31.27
CA ILE A 132 2.82 -4.03 31.31
C ILE A 132 1.63 -4.85 31.84
N SER A 133 1.33 -5.99 31.22
CA SER A 133 0.35 -6.93 31.76
C SER A 133 1.00 -8.24 32.15
N PHE A 134 0.43 -8.87 33.19
CA PHE A 134 0.92 -10.14 33.71
C PHE A 134 0.96 -11.22 32.63
N GLU A 135 -0.11 -11.36 31.82
CA GLU A 135 -0.18 -12.42 30.81
C GLU A 135 0.90 -12.27 29.74
N ARG A 136 1.32 -11.04 29.44
CA ARG A 136 2.27 -10.76 28.35
C ARG A 136 3.70 -11.10 28.71
N ILE A 137 4.08 -10.88 29.96
CA ILE A 137 5.44 -11.20 30.43
C ILE A 137 5.54 -12.60 31.03
N TYR A 138 4.40 -13.30 31.18
CA TYR A 138 4.35 -14.60 31.81
C TYR A 138 5.23 -15.63 31.09
N ASN A 139 6.13 -16.27 31.83
CA ASN A 139 6.96 -17.33 31.30
C ASN A 139 6.62 -18.67 31.97
N PRO A 140 6.15 -19.69 31.20
CA PRO A 140 5.86 -21.02 31.75
C PRO A 140 7.04 -21.68 32.48
N LYS A 141 8.29 -21.28 32.16
CA LYS A 141 9.47 -21.79 32.86
C LYS A 141 9.51 -21.41 34.34
N TRP A 142 8.81 -20.35 34.74
CA TRP A 142 8.69 -19.93 36.14
C TRP A 142 7.91 -20.93 37.01
N GLU A 143 7.07 -21.78 36.40
CA GLU A 143 6.33 -22.83 37.09
C GLU A 143 7.22 -24.02 37.50
N ASN A 144 8.42 -24.13 36.92
CA ASN A 144 9.36 -25.22 37.22
C ASN A 144 9.83 -25.17 38.67
N ALA A 145 9.89 -26.33 39.33
CA ALA A 145 10.34 -26.44 40.72
C ALA A 145 11.76 -25.90 40.95
N THR A 146 12.62 -25.98 39.92
CA THR A 146 14.00 -25.51 39.98
C THR A 146 14.14 -23.99 39.80
N TYR A 147 13.09 -23.30 39.32
CA TYR A 147 13.13 -21.87 39.05
C TYR A 147 12.85 -21.07 40.33
N LYS A 148 13.89 -20.42 40.85
CA LYS A 148 13.86 -19.77 42.17
C LYS A 148 13.10 -18.44 42.10
N GLU A 149 12.43 -18.10 43.18
CA GLU A 149 11.71 -16.81 43.33
C GLU A 149 12.59 -15.60 42.97
N ARG A 150 13.84 -15.58 43.43
CA ARG A 150 14.80 -14.51 43.12
C ARG A 150 14.97 -14.31 41.62
N ASP A 151 15.02 -15.40 40.85
CA ASP A 151 15.24 -15.34 39.42
C ASP A 151 13.95 -14.90 38.70
N ILE A 152 12.77 -15.31 39.18
CA ILE A 152 11.46 -14.80 38.72
C ILE A 152 11.37 -13.28 38.93
N ARG A 153 11.69 -12.81 40.14
CA ARG A 153 11.68 -11.38 40.46
C ARG A 153 12.63 -10.61 39.55
N LYS A 154 13.82 -11.13 39.29
CA LYS A 154 14.80 -10.53 38.37
C LYS A 154 14.24 -10.42 36.95
N ASP A 155 13.59 -11.47 36.45
CA ASP A 155 13.00 -11.46 35.10
C ASP A 155 11.88 -10.41 34.99
N ILE A 156 10.99 -10.34 35.98
CA ILE A 156 9.89 -9.36 36.01
C ILE A 156 10.46 -7.94 36.10
N VAL A 157 11.45 -7.69 36.95
CA VAL A 157 12.13 -6.37 37.04
C VAL A 157 12.78 -6.00 35.70
N SER A 158 13.44 -6.95 35.05
CA SER A 158 14.05 -6.72 33.74
C SER A 158 13.00 -6.39 32.67
N ALA A 159 11.85 -7.07 32.69
CA ALA A 159 10.75 -6.80 31.78
C ALA A 159 10.13 -5.41 32.04
N ALA A 160 9.89 -5.06 33.30
CA ALA A 160 9.39 -3.73 33.69
C ALA A 160 10.35 -2.61 33.28
N ALA A 161 11.66 -2.81 33.45
CA ALA A 161 12.68 -1.86 33.01
C ALA A 161 12.69 -1.68 31.48
N ALA A 162 12.57 -2.77 30.72
CA ALA A 162 12.49 -2.72 29.25
C ALA A 162 11.23 -1.98 28.78
N VAL A 163 10.07 -2.25 29.41
CA VAL A 163 8.82 -1.54 29.13
C VAL A 163 8.95 -0.04 29.42
N ASN A 164 9.52 0.33 30.56
CA ASN A 164 9.76 1.73 30.88
C ASN A 164 10.65 2.42 29.85
N GLN A 165 11.73 1.77 29.42
CA GLN A 165 12.62 2.32 28.40
C GLN A 165 11.90 2.49 27.06
N ALA A 166 11.07 1.51 26.67
CA ALA A 166 10.29 1.58 25.43
C ALA A 166 9.25 2.71 25.48
N VAL A 167 8.46 2.79 26.55
CA VAL A 167 7.48 3.88 26.75
C VAL A 167 8.18 5.24 26.75
N THR A 168 9.30 5.37 27.48
CA THR A 168 10.10 6.60 27.50
C THR A 168 10.57 6.98 26.09
N THR A 169 11.00 6.01 25.29
CA THR A 169 11.43 6.23 23.90
C THR A 169 10.27 6.74 23.04
N ILE A 170 9.10 6.12 23.18
CA ILE A 170 7.87 6.55 22.49
C ILE A 170 7.53 8.00 22.85
N ARG A 171 7.58 8.36 24.15
CA ARG A 171 7.35 9.74 24.61
C ARG A 171 8.37 10.74 24.04
N MET A 172 9.65 10.35 23.99
CA MET A 172 10.71 11.21 23.47
C MET A 172 10.55 11.56 21.99
N MET A 173 9.76 10.81 21.22
CA MET A 173 9.46 11.15 19.83
C MET A 173 8.54 12.38 19.69
N ASN A 174 7.86 12.79 20.78
CA ASN A 174 7.08 14.03 20.87
C ASN A 174 6.06 14.21 19.72
N SER A 175 5.35 13.12 19.39
CA SER A 175 4.32 13.08 18.35
C SER A 175 2.93 13.21 18.96
N GLU A 176 1.99 13.81 18.23
CA GLU A 176 0.57 13.88 18.64
C GLU A 176 -0.10 12.50 18.71
N SER A 177 0.51 11.46 18.12
CA SER A 177 0.02 10.09 18.19
C SER A 177 0.63 9.26 19.31
N GLU A 178 1.32 9.87 20.29
CA GLU A 178 1.99 9.19 21.40
C GLU A 178 1.05 8.20 22.12
N ASP A 179 -0.13 8.65 22.56
CA ASP A 179 -1.06 7.82 23.34
C ASP A 179 -1.47 6.56 22.57
N LYS A 180 -1.76 6.70 21.28
CA LYS A 180 -2.10 5.58 20.40
C LYS A 180 -0.92 4.65 20.15
N ALA A 181 0.29 5.19 20.01
CA ALA A 181 1.50 4.41 19.86
C ALA A 181 1.81 3.61 21.14
N ILE A 182 1.56 4.19 22.31
CA ILE A 182 1.65 3.51 23.61
C ILE A 182 0.60 2.40 23.69
N GLU A 183 -0.63 2.60 23.22
CA GLU A 183 -1.64 1.53 23.16
C GLU A 183 -1.22 0.37 22.24
N VAL A 184 -0.65 0.68 21.07
CA VAL A 184 -0.07 -0.34 20.17
C VAL A 184 1.01 -1.12 20.91
N TYR A 185 1.92 -0.42 21.60
CA TYR A 185 2.97 -1.05 22.40
C TYR A 185 2.42 -1.94 23.53
N LYS A 186 1.38 -1.52 24.25
CA LYS A 186 0.76 -2.34 25.31
C LYS A 186 0.24 -3.68 24.78
N ASN A 187 -0.22 -3.71 23.54
CA ASN A 187 -0.83 -4.89 22.94
C ASN A 187 0.20 -5.95 22.56
N ASN A 188 1.38 -5.56 22.09
CA ASN A 188 2.39 -6.45 21.52
C ASN A 188 3.74 -6.46 22.26
N LEU A 189 3.98 -5.50 23.15
CA LEU A 189 5.28 -5.16 23.75
C LEU A 189 6.40 -4.97 22.71
N ASP A 190 6.04 -4.53 21.50
CA ASP A 190 6.95 -4.29 20.37
C ASP A 190 7.14 -2.79 20.13
N LEU A 191 8.35 -2.32 20.47
CA LEU A 191 8.75 -0.93 20.30
C LEU A 191 8.85 -0.54 18.81
N ALA A 192 9.26 -1.45 17.94
CA ALA A 192 9.43 -1.15 16.51
C ALA A 192 8.09 -0.89 15.82
N GLU A 193 7.05 -1.65 16.19
CA GLU A 193 5.70 -1.43 15.68
C GLU A 193 5.13 -0.09 16.15
N ALA A 194 5.32 0.27 17.43
CA ALA A 194 4.91 1.57 17.96
C ALA A 194 5.63 2.75 17.27
N ILE A 195 6.95 2.65 17.04
CA ILE A 195 7.72 3.66 16.31
C ILE A 195 7.24 3.76 14.86
N THR A 196 6.95 2.64 14.21
CA THR A 196 6.43 2.62 12.83
C THR A 196 5.09 3.33 12.74
N TYR A 197 4.21 3.12 13.73
CA TYR A 197 2.93 3.82 13.81
C TYR A 197 3.11 5.34 13.90
N ILE A 198 4.01 5.82 14.76
CA ILE A 198 4.33 7.26 14.89
C ILE A 198 4.85 7.82 13.57
N ASN A 199 5.81 7.14 12.94
CA ASN A 199 6.38 7.60 11.68
C ASN A 199 5.35 7.68 10.56
N GLN A 200 4.41 6.73 10.49
CA GLN A 200 3.31 6.76 9.54
C GLN A 200 2.37 7.93 9.79
N PHE A 201 2.02 8.20 11.05
CA PHE A 201 1.17 9.33 11.42
C PHE A 201 1.82 10.68 11.06
N GLU A 202 3.09 10.87 11.42
CA GLU A 202 3.84 12.09 11.08
C GLU A 202 4.02 12.24 9.56
N GLN A 203 4.19 11.14 8.83
CA GLN A 203 4.22 11.18 7.37
C GLN A 203 2.88 11.63 6.80
N GLN A 204 1.77 11.06 7.27
CA GLN A 204 0.43 11.44 6.83
C GLN A 204 0.14 12.93 7.12
N LYS A 205 0.53 13.42 8.29
CA LYS A 205 0.38 14.83 8.65
C LYS A 205 1.18 15.75 7.72
N ARG A 206 2.45 15.41 7.46
CA ARG A 206 3.29 16.16 6.51
C ARG A 206 2.71 16.16 5.10
N ASP A 207 2.19 15.02 4.65
CA ASP A 207 1.56 14.89 3.33
C ASP A 207 0.29 15.75 3.21
N ILE A 208 -0.52 15.84 4.27
CA ILE A 208 -1.71 16.71 4.31
C ILE A 208 -1.30 18.18 4.21
N ILE A 209 -0.36 18.63 5.05
CA ILE A 209 0.13 20.02 5.05
C ILE A 209 0.73 20.38 3.68
N ALA A 210 1.56 19.49 3.11
CA ALA A 210 2.17 19.72 1.80
C ALA A 210 1.14 19.84 0.68
N ARG A 211 0.07 19.05 0.72
CA ARG A 211 -1.06 19.15 -0.23
C ARG A 211 -1.82 20.47 -0.05
N GLU A 212 -2.10 20.88 1.18
CA GLU A 212 -2.78 22.14 1.47
C GLU A 212 -1.94 23.35 1.01
N GLU A 213 -0.64 23.36 1.28
CA GLU A 213 0.27 24.39 0.78
C GLU A 213 0.36 24.41 -0.75
N GLU A 214 0.40 23.24 -1.40
CA GLU A 214 0.40 23.16 -2.85
C GLU A 214 -0.90 23.71 -3.46
N MET A 215 -2.04 23.40 -2.85
CA MET A 215 -3.33 23.96 -3.25
C MET A 215 -3.36 25.47 -3.07
N HIS A 216 -2.90 25.98 -1.93
CA HIS A 216 -2.87 27.41 -1.65
C HIS A 216 -1.94 28.17 -2.61
N ARG A 217 -0.77 27.61 -2.94
CA ARG A 217 0.14 28.15 -3.96
C ARG A 217 -0.52 28.18 -5.35
N LYS A 218 -1.18 27.10 -5.76
CA LYS A 218 -1.89 27.03 -7.04
C LYS A 218 -3.02 28.05 -7.13
N GLU A 219 -3.77 28.25 -6.05
CA GLU A 219 -4.83 29.25 -5.98
C GLU A 219 -4.30 30.68 -6.05
N GLU A 220 -3.22 30.97 -5.33
CA GLU A 220 -2.55 32.27 -5.38
C GLU A 220 -1.96 32.56 -6.76
N GLU A 221 -1.25 31.61 -7.37
CA GLU A 221 -0.78 31.74 -8.74
C GLU A 221 -1.93 31.92 -9.75
N ALA A 222 -3.07 31.24 -9.54
CA ALA A 222 -4.24 31.40 -10.39
C ALA A 222 -4.94 32.75 -10.18
N ARG A 223 -4.88 33.33 -8.98
CA ARG A 223 -5.36 34.69 -8.66
C ARG A 223 -4.46 35.72 -9.34
N VAL A 224 -3.15 35.63 -9.15
CA VAL A 224 -2.16 36.53 -9.80
C VAL A 224 -2.31 36.46 -11.32
N ARG A 225 -2.39 35.25 -11.91
CA ARG A 225 -2.61 35.07 -13.35
C ARG A 225 -3.94 35.65 -13.84
N ARG A 226 -4.99 35.69 -13.01
CA ARG A 226 -6.27 36.33 -13.35
C ARG A 226 -6.15 37.85 -13.32
N GLU A 227 -5.58 38.39 -12.25
CA GLU A 227 -5.33 39.83 -12.11
C GLU A 227 -4.42 40.37 -13.22
N GLU A 228 -3.37 39.64 -13.61
CA GLU A 228 -2.51 40.00 -14.74
C GLU A 228 -3.27 40.01 -16.06
N ARG A 229 -4.13 39.01 -16.31
CA ARG A 229 -4.97 38.98 -17.51
C ARG A 229 -5.98 40.13 -17.53
N GLU A 230 -6.64 40.41 -16.41
CA GLU A 230 -7.58 41.52 -16.28
C GLU A 230 -6.89 42.88 -16.48
N LYS A 231 -5.68 43.06 -15.93
CA LYS A 231 -4.86 44.26 -16.17
C LYS A 231 -4.48 44.40 -17.65
N LEU A 232 -4.04 43.32 -18.28
CA LEU A 232 -3.67 43.32 -19.70
C LEU A 232 -4.89 43.62 -20.58
N GLU A 233 -6.04 43.01 -20.31
CA GLU A 233 -7.30 43.28 -21.04
C GLU A 233 -7.78 44.72 -20.82
N ALA A 234 -7.68 45.25 -19.60
CA ALA A 234 -8.02 46.64 -19.30
C ALA A 234 -7.08 47.63 -20.04
N GLU A 235 -5.77 47.33 -20.07
CA GLU A 235 -4.80 48.13 -20.81
C GLU A 235 -5.07 48.09 -22.32
N GLN A 236 -5.37 46.91 -22.88
CA GLN A 236 -5.75 46.77 -24.29
C GLN A 236 -7.02 47.54 -24.63
N LYS A 237 -8.05 47.46 -23.79
CA LYS A 237 -9.29 48.25 -23.97
C LYS A 237 -9.04 49.74 -23.88
N ALA A 238 -8.21 50.19 -22.95
CA ALA A 238 -7.83 51.60 -22.82
C ALA A 238 -7.07 52.10 -24.05
N ARG A 239 -6.09 51.32 -24.54
CA ARG A 239 -5.36 51.62 -25.78
C ARG A 239 -6.28 51.68 -26.99
N ALA A 240 -7.19 50.71 -27.13
CA ALA A 240 -8.17 50.69 -28.22
C ALA A 240 -9.13 51.89 -28.16
N ALA A 241 -9.58 52.31 -26.97
CA ALA A 241 -10.43 53.49 -26.80
C ALA A 241 -9.70 54.78 -27.19
N VAL A 242 -8.43 54.94 -26.81
CA VAL A 242 -7.60 56.09 -27.20
C VAL A 242 -7.35 56.11 -28.70
N GLU A 243 -7.11 54.94 -29.32
CA GLU A 243 -6.92 54.83 -30.77
C GLU A 243 -8.23 55.14 -31.53
N GLU A 244 -9.37 54.67 -31.03
CA GLU A 244 -10.67 54.98 -31.61
C GLU A 244 -11.00 56.47 -31.48
N GLU A 245 -10.72 57.09 -30.33
CA GLU A 245 -10.88 58.54 -30.15
C GLU A 245 -9.98 59.33 -31.10
N ARG A 246 -8.71 58.91 -31.26
CA ARG A 246 -7.79 59.53 -32.22
C ARG A 246 -8.30 59.40 -33.65
N ARG A 247 -8.82 58.22 -34.05
CA ARG A 247 -9.39 58.00 -35.37
C ARG A 247 -10.61 58.89 -35.61
N ARG A 248 -11.52 59.00 -34.63
CA ARG A 248 -12.68 59.91 -34.72
C ARG A 248 -12.26 61.38 -34.82
N ALA A 249 -11.23 61.79 -34.10
CA ALA A 249 -10.70 63.15 -34.19
C ALA A 249 -10.05 63.43 -35.55
N GLU A 250 -9.31 62.46 -36.11
CA GLU A 250 -8.71 62.55 -37.44
C GLU A 250 -9.78 62.58 -38.55
N GLU A 251 -10.80 61.71 -38.47
CA GLU A 251 -11.97 61.71 -39.37
C GLU A 251 -12.72 63.05 -39.30
N ALA A 252 -12.88 63.63 -38.10
CA ALA A 252 -13.52 64.95 -37.92
C ALA A 252 -12.70 66.09 -38.54
N LEU A 253 -11.37 66.08 -38.35
CA LEU A 253 -10.47 67.05 -38.97
C LEU A 253 -10.45 66.92 -40.50
N GLU A 254 -10.48 65.71 -41.03
CA GLU A 254 -10.54 65.48 -42.47
C GLU A 254 -11.90 65.94 -43.04
N ALA A 255 -13.00 65.68 -42.34
CA ALA A 255 -14.32 66.19 -42.72
C ALA A 255 -14.37 67.74 -42.70
N GLU A 256 -13.73 68.37 -41.72
CA GLU A 256 -13.59 69.83 -41.66
C GLU A 256 -12.75 70.36 -42.84
N ARG A 257 -11.62 69.71 -43.15
CA ARG A 257 -10.80 70.06 -44.32
C ARG A 257 -11.57 69.92 -45.63
N ARG A 258 -12.34 68.84 -45.80
CA ARG A 258 -13.19 68.64 -46.99
C ARG A 258 -14.24 69.74 -47.10
N ARG A 259 -14.91 70.12 -46.00
CA ARG A 259 -15.87 71.24 -46.01
C ARG A 259 -15.20 72.57 -46.34
N ALA A 260 -14.02 72.85 -45.78
CA ALA A 260 -13.27 74.06 -46.09
C ALA A 260 -12.79 74.09 -47.56
N GLU A 261 -12.44 72.94 -48.12
CA GLU A 261 -12.08 72.81 -49.54
C GLU A 261 -13.29 72.96 -50.46
N GLU A 262 -14.45 72.38 -50.10
CA GLU A 262 -15.72 72.60 -50.79
C GLU A 262 -16.15 74.08 -50.74
N GLU A 263 -16.05 74.75 -49.58
CA GLU A 263 -16.30 76.19 -49.45
C GLU A 263 -15.33 77.02 -50.28
N ARG A 264 -14.04 76.65 -50.31
CA ARG A 264 -13.03 77.33 -51.13
C ARG A 264 -13.32 77.15 -52.62
N ILE A 265 -13.70 75.95 -53.06
CA ILE A 265 -14.08 75.68 -54.45
C ILE A 265 -15.33 76.49 -54.82
N ALA A 266 -16.35 76.50 -53.95
CA ALA A 266 -17.56 77.30 -54.15
C ALA A 266 -17.26 78.81 -54.17
N ALA A 267 -16.33 79.31 -53.34
CA ALA A 267 -15.90 80.70 -53.34
C ALA A 267 -15.12 81.08 -54.62
N VAL A 268 -14.28 80.18 -55.13
CA VAL A 268 -13.58 80.36 -56.41
C VAL A 268 -14.57 80.32 -57.58
N GLU A 269 -15.60 79.49 -57.51
CA GLU A 269 -16.66 79.43 -58.51
C GLU A 269 -17.55 80.68 -58.47
N GLN A 270 -17.88 81.19 -57.28
CA GLN A 270 -18.51 82.51 -57.11
C GLN A 270 -17.61 83.65 -57.61
N ALA A 271 -16.31 83.62 -57.36
CA ALA A 271 -15.39 84.62 -57.88
C ALA A 271 -15.30 84.57 -59.42
N LYS A 272 -15.42 83.38 -60.03
CA LYS A 272 -15.53 83.23 -61.48
C LYS A 272 -16.86 83.71 -62.04
N THR A 273 -17.98 83.52 -61.34
CA THR A 273 -19.28 84.05 -61.79
C THR A 273 -19.34 85.57 -61.63
N VAL A 274 -18.74 86.14 -60.57
CA VAL A 274 -18.61 87.60 -60.41
C VAL A 274 -17.67 88.20 -61.45
N ALA A 275 -16.52 87.57 -61.73
CA ALA A 275 -15.62 88.00 -62.81
C ALA A 275 -16.26 87.86 -64.21
N ALA A 276 -17.11 86.85 -64.44
CA ALA A 276 -17.87 86.72 -65.68
C ALA A 276 -18.99 87.77 -65.80
N GLN A 277 -19.50 88.28 -64.68
CA GLN A 277 -20.51 89.35 -64.64
C GLN A 277 -19.89 90.75 -64.78
N GLU A 278 -18.66 90.97 -64.27
CA GLU A 278 -17.91 92.24 -64.42
C GLU A 278 -17.33 92.45 -65.83
N VAL A 279 -17.11 91.38 -66.60
CA VAL A 279 -16.60 91.47 -67.99
C VAL A 279 -17.66 91.92 -69.02
N ILE A 280 -18.94 91.96 -68.66
CA ILE A 280 -20.04 92.25 -69.61
C ILE A 280 -20.54 93.72 -69.55
N ASP A 281 -20.23 94.50 -68.51
CA ASP A 281 -20.93 95.79 -68.27
C ASP A 281 -20.05 97.06 -68.24
N GLY A 282 -18.88 97.06 -68.90
CA GLY A 282 -18.03 98.26 -68.91
C GLY A 282 -16.97 98.30 -70.02
N LEU A 283 -17.38 98.47 -71.28
CA LEU A 283 -16.45 98.63 -72.41
C LEU A 283 -16.92 99.74 -73.39
N ILE A 284 -16.63 101.02 -73.10
CA ILE A 284 -16.40 102.16 -74.05
C ILE A 284 -15.49 103.20 -73.31
N PRO A 285 -14.46 103.81 -73.94
CA PRO A 285 -13.05 103.95 -73.46
C PRO A 285 -12.69 105.32 -72.81
N ASP A 286 -11.53 105.55 -72.17
CA ASP A 286 -10.21 105.88 -72.77
C ASP A 286 -9.03 105.88 -71.76
N GLN A 287 -7.85 105.44 -72.24
CA GLN A 287 -6.44 105.87 -71.98
C GLN A 287 -5.85 105.83 -70.55
N ASP A 288 -4.54 105.65 -70.28
CA ASP A 288 -3.30 105.27 -70.98
C ASP A 288 -2.25 105.09 -69.85
N GLU A 289 -1.27 104.20 -70.02
CA GLU A 289 0.16 104.55 -69.82
C GLU A 289 1.04 103.48 -70.47
N GLU A 290 1.40 103.77 -71.72
CA GLU A 290 2.47 103.14 -72.51
C GLU A 290 3.85 103.62 -72.03
N ALA A 291 4.86 102.74 -72.12
CA ALA A 291 6.26 103.03 -71.80
C ALA A 291 6.95 103.83 -72.92
N ASN A 292 7.62 104.93 -72.56
CA ASN A 292 8.32 105.83 -73.49
C ASN A 292 9.83 105.54 -73.59
N LEU A 293 10.37 105.46 -74.81
CA LEU A 293 11.79 105.26 -75.14
C LEU A 293 12.53 106.60 -75.33
N TYR A 294 13.75 106.73 -74.78
CA TYR A 294 14.57 107.96 -74.85
C TYR A 294 16.01 107.67 -75.32
N GLU A 295 16.52 108.41 -76.31
CA GLU A 295 17.92 108.34 -76.78
C GLU A 295 18.80 109.39 -76.11
N TYR A 296 19.90 108.96 -75.47
CA TYR A 296 20.92 109.84 -74.87
C TYR A 296 22.30 109.57 -75.47
N ARG A 297 23.04 110.62 -75.85
CA ARG A 297 24.43 110.51 -76.31
C ARG A 297 25.38 110.94 -75.20
N VAL A 298 26.22 110.03 -74.71
CA VAL A 298 27.15 110.27 -73.61
C VAL A 298 28.59 109.96 -74.06
N SER A 299 29.55 110.80 -73.70
CA SER A 299 30.99 110.53 -73.91
C SER A 299 31.62 110.13 -72.58
N LEU A 300 32.07 108.88 -72.47
CA LEU A 300 32.63 108.30 -71.24
C LEU A 300 34.04 107.74 -71.52
N SER A 301 34.88 107.70 -70.48
CA SER A 301 36.11 106.88 -70.49
C SER A 301 35.75 105.39 -70.35
N GLU A 302 36.66 104.46 -70.66
CA GLU A 302 36.40 103.02 -70.54
C GLU A 302 35.90 102.62 -69.13
N ASP A 303 36.50 103.17 -68.08
CA ASP A 303 36.06 102.91 -66.70
C ASP A 303 34.68 103.53 -66.39
N GLY A 304 34.38 104.70 -66.99
CA GLY A 304 33.09 105.37 -66.85
C GLY A 304 31.96 104.60 -67.54
N LYS A 305 32.21 104.05 -68.72
CA LYS A 305 31.25 103.20 -69.45
C LYS A 305 30.85 101.99 -68.62
N ARG A 306 31.83 101.26 -68.09
CA ARG A 306 31.58 100.03 -67.31
C ARG A 306 30.73 100.29 -66.06
N LYS A 307 30.96 101.40 -65.36
CA LYS A 307 30.17 101.79 -64.19
C LYS A 307 28.75 102.20 -64.56
N PHE A 308 28.57 102.85 -65.72
CA PHE A 308 27.26 103.26 -66.22
C PHE A 308 26.39 102.06 -66.59
N GLU A 309 26.94 101.10 -67.33
CA GLU A 309 26.24 99.85 -67.70
C GLU A 309 25.85 99.04 -66.45
N MET A 310 26.78 98.85 -65.50
CA MET A 310 26.48 98.17 -64.23
C MET A 310 25.36 98.86 -63.45
N TYR A 311 25.29 100.19 -63.50
CA TYR A 311 24.22 100.93 -62.83
C TYR A 311 22.87 100.67 -63.49
N MET A 312 22.76 100.76 -64.82
CA MET A 312 21.51 100.51 -65.54
C MET A 312 20.95 99.11 -65.26
N ASP A 313 21.81 98.09 -65.26
CA ASP A 313 21.42 96.71 -64.90
C ASP A 313 20.95 96.60 -63.44
N SER A 314 21.62 97.30 -62.52
CA SER A 314 21.29 97.24 -61.09
C SER A 314 19.93 97.84 -60.74
N VAL A 315 19.45 98.80 -61.53
CA VAL A 315 18.14 99.45 -61.33
C VAL A 315 17.05 98.88 -62.25
N GLY A 316 17.36 97.82 -63.01
CA GLY A 316 16.39 97.13 -63.87
C GLY A 316 15.95 97.96 -65.09
N ILE A 317 16.82 98.85 -65.58
CA ILE A 317 16.57 99.59 -66.83
C ILE A 317 17.02 98.70 -67.99
N GLU A 318 16.12 98.36 -68.91
CA GLU A 318 16.48 97.71 -70.16
C GLU A 318 17.13 98.72 -71.11
N TRP A 319 18.32 98.39 -71.63
CA TRP A 319 19.07 99.25 -72.55
C TRP A 319 19.70 98.43 -73.68
N GLU A 320 19.86 99.08 -74.83
CA GLU A 320 20.54 98.53 -76.02
C GLU A 320 21.58 99.55 -76.52
N MET A 321 22.77 99.08 -76.88
CA MET A 321 23.82 99.92 -77.47
C MET A 321 23.67 99.90 -79.00
N ILE A 322 23.22 101.01 -79.58
CA ILE A 322 23.05 101.21 -81.03
C ILE A 322 24.35 101.66 -81.69
#